data_AF-A0A966WK67-F1
#
_entry.id   AF-A0A966WK67-F1
#
_cell.length_a   1.000
_cell.length_b   1.000
_cell.length_c   1.000
_cell.angle_alpha   90.00
_cell.angle_beta   90.00
_cell.angle_gamma   90.00
#
_symmetry.space_group_name_H-M   'P 1'
#
loop_
_entity.id
_entity.type
_entity.pdbx_description
1 polymer ?
#
loop_
_entity_poly.entity_id
_entity_poly.type
_entity_poly.pdbx_seq_one_letter_code
_entity_poly.pdbx_strand_id
1 'polypeptide(L)'
;MRFDPAVANREIPHGSVDQVLSTLREFYGFMKSRPPIPVRDQDALPLALTRPGKPETPFRSYVHFDSNDLLTASAAATAVFEKTTCIVCHSPQRVSGPGRAGTTGQDMPQWTIPSIAPAHGWMPQSRFDHRTHQLTECKTCHAAEKSSKASDVLMPGIAICRDCHAPSSPAAQRASSDCGTCHSFHTATKAPLIRAKP
;
A
#
# COMPACT_ATOMS: atom_id res chain seq x y z
N MET A 1 6.84 6.05 -7.84
CA MET A 1 6.58 6.30 -6.40
C MET A 1 7.55 7.38 -5.90
N ARG A 2 7.08 8.44 -5.26
CA ARG A 2 7.94 9.51 -4.74
C ARG A 2 8.68 9.08 -3.47
N PHE A 3 9.86 9.64 -3.20
CA PHE A 3 10.72 9.16 -2.10
C PHE A 3 11.40 10.24 -1.25
N ASP A 4 11.48 11.50 -1.71
CA ASP A 4 12.05 12.60 -0.93
C ASP A 4 11.18 13.87 -1.00
N PRO A 5 10.78 14.46 0.14
CA PRO A 5 9.94 15.65 0.17
C PRO A 5 10.59 16.94 -0.35
N ALA A 6 11.93 17.02 -0.41
CA ALA A 6 12.61 18.20 -0.94
C ALA A 6 12.58 18.28 -2.47
N VAL A 7 12.17 17.19 -3.15
CA VAL A 7 12.07 17.09 -4.60
C VAL A 7 10.78 16.39 -5.02
N ALA A 8 9.71 17.18 -5.14
CA ALA A 8 8.38 16.63 -5.37
C ALA A 8 8.20 15.88 -6.70
N ASN A 9 9.01 16.17 -7.72
CA ASN A 9 8.85 15.67 -9.08
C ASN A 9 9.69 14.42 -9.43
N ARG A 10 10.40 13.82 -8.46
CA ARG A 10 11.21 12.63 -8.71
C ARG A 10 10.57 11.38 -8.10
N GLU A 11 10.61 10.30 -8.87
CA GLU A 11 10.06 9.01 -8.49
C GLU A 11 11.07 7.87 -8.66
N ILE A 12 10.92 6.84 -7.83
CA ILE A 12 11.52 5.52 -8.03
C ILE A 12 10.57 4.58 -8.77
N PRO A 13 11.09 3.67 -9.60
CA PRO A 13 10.29 2.67 -10.30
C PRO A 13 9.72 1.62 -9.34
N HIS A 14 8.57 1.02 -9.68
CA HIS A 14 8.06 -0.16 -8.99
C HIS A 14 8.62 -1.42 -9.65
N GLY A 15 9.14 -2.37 -8.85
CA GLY A 15 9.53 -3.70 -9.31
C GLY A 15 10.97 -4.02 -8.95
N SER A 16 11.90 -3.78 -9.88
CA SER A 16 13.31 -4.17 -9.72
C SER A 16 14.01 -3.41 -8.60
N VAL A 17 14.55 -4.14 -7.62
CA VAL A 17 15.39 -3.57 -6.54
C VAL A 17 16.63 -2.88 -7.12
N ASP A 18 17.30 -3.52 -8.08
CA ASP A 18 18.50 -2.94 -8.74
C ASP A 18 18.20 -1.56 -9.36
N GLN A 19 17.05 -1.42 -10.04
CA GLN A 19 16.65 -0.15 -10.66
C GLN A 19 16.31 0.91 -9.61
N VAL A 20 15.64 0.53 -8.51
CA VAL A 20 15.35 1.44 -7.40
C VAL A 20 16.64 1.95 -6.77
N LEU A 21 17.58 1.04 -6.45
CA LEU A 21 18.85 1.41 -5.84
C LEU A 21 19.69 2.27 -6.77
N SER A 22 19.75 1.92 -8.06
CA SER A 22 20.43 2.73 -9.07
C SER A 22 19.83 4.14 -9.17
N THR A 23 18.50 4.24 -9.18
CA THR A 23 17.78 5.53 -9.20
C THR A 23 18.13 6.38 -7.99
N LEU A 24 18.17 5.80 -6.79
CA LEU A 24 18.53 6.50 -5.56
C LEU A 24 20.01 6.92 -5.57
N ARG A 25 20.92 6.02 -5.95
CA ARG A 25 22.36 6.31 -6.03
C ARG A 25 22.64 7.48 -6.96
N GLU A 26 22.09 7.42 -8.17
CA GLU A 26 22.24 8.46 -9.19
C GLU A 26 21.65 9.78 -8.75
N PHE A 27 20.44 9.75 -8.15
CA PHE A 27 19.79 10.94 -7.67
C PHE A 27 20.62 11.65 -6.60
N TYR A 28 20.99 10.98 -5.51
CA TYR A 28 21.75 11.63 -4.44
C TYR A 28 23.19 11.98 -4.86
N GLY A 29 23.79 11.22 -5.79
CA GLY A 29 25.04 11.60 -6.44
C GLY A 29 24.91 12.91 -7.24
N PHE A 30 23.84 13.05 -8.03
CA PHE A 30 23.56 14.28 -8.78
C PHE A 30 23.34 15.47 -7.83
N MET A 31 22.57 15.28 -6.77
CA MET A 31 22.22 16.32 -5.80
C MET A 31 23.43 16.89 -5.05
N LYS A 32 24.45 16.06 -4.80
CA LYS A 32 25.74 16.51 -4.26
C LYS A 32 26.51 17.39 -5.26
N SER A 33 26.49 17.02 -6.54
CA SER A 33 27.18 17.76 -7.60
C SER A 33 26.51 19.08 -7.99
N ARG A 34 25.18 19.14 -7.83
CA ARG A 34 24.31 20.27 -8.19
C ARG A 34 23.16 20.36 -7.17
N PRO A 35 23.40 20.93 -5.98
CA PRO A 35 22.35 21.08 -4.99
C PRO A 35 21.22 21.91 -5.58
N PRO A 36 19.96 21.41 -5.59
CA PRO A 36 18.87 22.12 -6.21
C PRO A 36 18.41 23.27 -5.31
N ILE A 37 17.65 24.18 -5.94
CA ILE A 37 16.79 25.11 -5.22
C ILE A 37 15.63 24.28 -4.64
N PRO A 38 15.40 24.27 -3.32
CA PRO A 38 14.29 23.52 -2.73
C PRO A 38 12.96 24.01 -3.31
N VAL A 39 12.27 23.15 -4.07
CA VAL A 39 10.91 23.43 -4.52
C VAL A 39 9.97 22.65 -3.61
N ARG A 40 9.48 23.33 -2.56
CA ARG A 40 8.40 22.80 -1.75
C ARG A 40 7.11 23.01 -2.52
N ASP A 41 6.72 22.01 -3.28
CA ASP A 41 5.40 21.97 -3.89
C ASP A 41 4.36 21.79 -2.79
N GLN A 42 3.55 22.82 -2.53
CA GLN A 42 2.51 22.79 -1.51
C GLN A 42 1.30 21.96 -1.96
N ASP A 43 1.16 21.71 -3.27
CA ASP A 43 0.09 20.93 -3.89
C ASP A 43 0.52 19.48 -4.19
N ALA A 44 1.73 19.11 -3.77
CA ALA A 44 2.24 17.76 -3.88
C ALA A 44 1.34 16.75 -3.15
N LEU A 45 0.89 15.72 -3.87
CA LEU A 45 0.26 14.54 -3.27
C LEU A 45 1.11 13.96 -2.13
N PRO A 46 0.50 13.38 -1.09
CA PRO A 46 1.24 12.76 0.01
C PRO A 46 2.28 11.74 -0.51
N LEU A 47 3.50 11.84 0.00
CA LEU A 47 4.58 10.88 -0.31
C LEU A 47 4.30 9.49 0.28
N ALA A 48 3.46 9.44 1.31
CA ALA A 48 3.09 8.25 2.04
C ALA A 48 1.66 7.83 1.70
N LEU A 49 1.42 6.52 1.61
CA LEU A 49 0.08 5.98 1.83
C LEU A 49 -0.23 6.11 3.32
N THR A 50 -1.22 6.92 3.66
CA THR A 50 -1.72 7.03 5.03
C THR A 50 -2.83 6.03 5.29
N ARG A 51 -2.78 5.38 6.46
CA ARG A 51 -3.92 4.61 6.94
C ARG A 51 -5.04 5.60 7.32
N PRO A 52 -6.31 5.35 6.93
CA PRO A 52 -7.43 6.17 7.36
C PRO A 52 -7.43 6.36 8.89
N GLY A 53 -7.60 7.62 9.34
CA GLY A 53 -7.64 7.98 10.76
C GLY A 53 -6.30 7.94 11.51
N LYS A 54 -5.17 7.67 10.85
CA LYS A 54 -3.82 7.79 11.45
C LYS A 54 -3.14 9.08 10.97
N PRO A 55 -2.34 9.74 11.83
CA PRO A 55 -1.54 10.87 11.40
C PRO A 55 -0.56 10.45 10.31
N GLU A 56 -0.22 11.37 9.40
CA GLU A 56 0.81 11.14 8.40
C GLU A 56 2.15 10.83 9.08
N THR A 57 2.80 9.75 8.65
CA THR A 57 4.18 9.49 9.06
C THR A 57 5.06 10.52 8.34
N PRO A 58 5.80 11.37 9.08
CA PRO A 58 6.59 12.40 8.44
C PRO A 58 7.69 11.76 7.59
N PHE A 59 7.66 12.03 6.28
CA PHE A 59 8.76 11.70 5.38
C PHE A 59 9.94 12.63 5.68
N ARG A 60 11.11 12.03 5.90
CA ARG A 60 12.36 12.77 6.09
C ARG A 60 13.00 13.01 4.73
N SER A 61 13.43 14.24 4.46
CA SER A 61 14.34 14.51 3.34
C SER A 61 15.74 14.05 3.69
N TYR A 62 16.42 13.44 2.72
CA TYR A 62 17.81 13.03 2.83
C TYR A 62 18.75 13.89 1.99
N VAL A 63 18.24 14.85 1.20
CA VAL A 63 19.04 15.73 0.32
C VAL A 63 20.21 16.41 1.05
N HIS A 64 20.07 16.72 2.34
CA HIS A 64 21.10 17.37 3.16
C HIS A 64 21.57 16.49 4.33
N PHE A 65 21.41 15.17 4.22
CA PHE A 65 21.67 14.25 5.33
C PHE A 65 23.16 14.11 5.66
N ASP A 66 24.00 13.92 4.63
CA ASP A 66 25.44 13.69 4.78
C ASP A 66 26.20 14.29 3.59
N SER A 67 27.47 14.66 3.82
CA SER A 67 28.41 15.09 2.77
C SER A 67 28.80 13.96 1.79
N ASN A 68 28.58 12.70 2.19
CA ASN A 68 28.80 11.51 1.39
C ASN A 68 27.48 11.06 0.75
N ASP A 69 27.47 11.05 -0.58
CA ASP A 69 26.34 10.68 -1.43
C ASP A 69 25.97 9.19 -1.30
N LEU A 70 26.95 8.30 -1.08
CA LEU A 70 26.68 6.88 -0.83
C LEU A 70 25.97 6.67 0.50
N LEU A 71 26.43 7.33 1.57
CA LEU A 71 25.77 7.24 2.88
C LEU A 71 24.35 7.81 2.81
N THR A 72 24.18 8.95 2.12
CA THR A 72 22.87 9.57 1.89
C THR A 72 21.94 8.64 1.11
N ALA A 73 22.40 8.09 -0.02
CA ALA A 73 21.61 7.16 -0.82
C ALA A 73 21.25 5.89 -0.02
N SER A 74 22.19 5.36 0.76
CA SER A 74 21.99 4.15 1.59
C SER A 74 20.97 4.37 2.71
N ALA A 75 20.99 5.56 3.33
CA ALA A 75 20.02 5.95 4.34
C ALA A 75 18.63 6.14 3.73
N ALA A 76 18.53 6.80 2.57
CA ALA A 76 17.29 6.97 1.85
C ALA A 76 16.72 5.62 1.37
N ALA A 77 17.55 4.72 0.84
CA ALA A 77 17.14 3.36 0.48
C ALA A 77 16.60 2.61 1.70
N THR A 78 17.31 2.65 2.83
CA THR A 78 16.83 2.04 4.08
C THR A 78 15.46 2.58 4.49
N ALA A 79 15.21 3.89 4.35
CA ALA A 79 13.90 4.45 4.64
C ALA A 79 12.81 3.97 3.67
N VAL A 80 13.08 4.03 2.36
CA VAL A 80 12.16 3.57 1.30
C VAL A 80 11.78 2.11 1.51
N PHE A 81 12.77 1.24 1.72
CA PHE A 81 12.55 -0.19 1.86
C PHE A 81 11.91 -0.54 3.21
N GLU A 82 12.40 0.01 4.31
CA GLU A 82 12.10 -0.53 5.65
C GLU A 82 11.16 0.33 6.49
N LYS A 83 10.82 1.54 6.04
CA LYS A 83 10.06 2.50 6.86
C LYS A 83 8.87 3.13 6.16
N THR A 84 8.94 3.36 4.85
CA THR A 84 7.99 4.28 4.21
C THR A 84 7.26 3.77 2.98
N THR A 85 7.91 3.05 2.07
CA THR A 85 7.34 2.81 0.73
C THR A 85 7.13 1.33 0.48
N CYS A 86 8.20 0.52 0.46
CA CYS A 86 8.09 -0.89 0.11
C CYS A 86 7.45 -1.70 1.24
N ILE A 87 7.83 -1.44 2.50
CA ILE A 87 7.31 -2.15 3.69
C ILE A 87 5.80 -1.98 3.89
N VAL A 88 5.18 -0.98 3.26
CA VAL A 88 3.74 -0.77 3.34
C VAL A 88 2.98 -1.95 2.73
N CYS A 89 3.51 -2.52 1.64
CA CYS A 89 2.89 -3.63 0.93
C CYS A 89 3.68 -4.92 1.04
N HIS A 90 5.01 -4.85 0.98
CA HIS A 90 5.90 -6.01 0.99
C HIS A 90 6.48 -6.27 2.40
N SER A 91 7.17 -7.39 2.56
CA SER A 91 8.03 -7.66 3.72
C SER A 91 9.50 -7.73 3.29
N PRO A 92 10.16 -6.59 3.00
CA PRO A 92 11.53 -6.56 2.49
C PRO A 92 12.51 -7.23 3.45
N GLN A 93 13.44 -8.01 2.93
CA GLN A 93 14.47 -8.69 3.70
C GLN A 93 15.85 -8.19 3.27
N ARG A 94 16.71 -7.82 4.21
CA ARG A 94 18.11 -7.50 3.89
C ARG A 94 18.83 -8.74 3.39
N VAL A 95 19.69 -8.56 2.40
CA VAL A 95 20.61 -9.61 1.94
C VAL A 95 22.05 -9.11 2.00
N SER A 96 22.97 -10.02 2.33
CA SER A 96 24.39 -9.76 2.40
C SER A 96 25.05 -9.89 1.02
N GLY A 97 26.10 -9.09 0.79
CA GLY A 97 26.89 -9.13 -0.43
C GLY A 97 26.68 -7.86 -1.28
N PRO A 98 27.51 -7.68 -2.32
CA PRO A 98 27.36 -6.56 -3.24
C PRO A 98 26.04 -6.68 -4.01
N GLY A 99 25.52 -5.54 -4.43
CA GLY A 99 24.43 -5.53 -5.41
C GLY A 99 24.88 -6.06 -6.76
N ARG A 100 23.93 -6.13 -7.70
CA ARG A 100 24.20 -6.65 -9.05
C ARG A 100 25.35 -5.88 -9.71
N ALA A 101 26.38 -6.61 -10.11
CA ALA A 101 27.54 -6.04 -10.80
C ALA A 101 27.13 -5.27 -12.07
N GLY A 102 27.74 -4.09 -12.25
CA GLY A 102 27.47 -3.20 -13.39
C GLY A 102 26.28 -2.25 -13.17
N THR A 103 25.66 -2.26 -11.98
CA THR A 103 24.63 -1.29 -11.60
C THR A 103 25.23 -0.17 -10.75
N THR A 104 24.66 1.03 -10.80
CA THR A 104 25.13 2.15 -9.98
C THR A 104 24.86 1.91 -8.49
N GLY A 105 23.78 1.20 -8.15
CA GLY A 105 23.45 0.83 -6.77
C GLY A 105 24.19 -0.39 -6.20
N GLN A 106 25.20 -0.92 -6.89
CA GLN A 106 25.90 -2.15 -6.48
C GLN A 106 26.68 -2.01 -5.14
N ASP A 107 27.05 -0.78 -4.78
CA ASP A 107 27.79 -0.41 -3.56
C ASP A 107 26.86 -0.12 -2.36
N MET A 108 25.55 -0.17 -2.55
CA MET A 108 24.54 0.08 -1.52
C MET A 108 24.16 -1.20 -0.77
N PRO A 109 23.49 -1.10 0.40
CA PRO A 109 22.80 -2.24 0.99
C PRO A 109 21.77 -2.84 0.03
N GLN A 110 21.50 -4.14 0.17
CA GLN A 110 20.66 -4.90 -0.76
C GLN A 110 19.44 -5.51 -0.06
N TRP A 111 18.35 -5.67 -0.81
CA TRP A 111 17.11 -6.27 -0.33
C TRP A 111 16.54 -7.29 -1.31
N THR A 112 15.89 -8.31 -0.77
CA THR A 112 14.92 -9.11 -1.52
C THR A 112 13.50 -8.70 -1.16
N ILE A 113 12.63 -8.69 -2.16
CA ILE A 113 11.23 -8.28 -2.02
C ILE A 113 10.37 -9.49 -2.35
N PRO A 114 9.81 -10.17 -1.34
CA PRO A 114 8.85 -11.23 -1.58
C PRO A 114 7.66 -10.68 -2.38
N SER A 115 7.20 -11.44 -3.38
CA SER A 115 5.94 -11.14 -4.03
C SER A 115 4.85 -11.15 -2.97
N ILE A 116 4.03 -10.12 -2.95
CA ILE A 116 2.73 -10.24 -2.30
C ILE A 116 1.92 -11.23 -3.13
N ALA A 117 1.22 -12.14 -2.47
CA ALA A 117 0.21 -12.91 -3.17
C ALA A 117 -0.81 -11.88 -3.71
N PRO A 118 -1.19 -11.97 -5.01
CA PRO A 118 -2.07 -10.97 -5.62
C PRO A 118 -3.33 -10.82 -4.78
N ALA A 119 -4.01 -9.68 -4.89
CA ALA A 119 -5.30 -9.46 -4.23
C ALA A 119 -6.25 -10.62 -4.55
N HIS A 120 -6.26 -11.63 -3.70
CA HIS A 120 -7.25 -12.67 -3.76
C HIS A 120 -8.55 -11.92 -3.61
N GLY A 121 -9.50 -12.15 -4.51
CA GLY A 121 -10.86 -11.70 -4.30
C GLY A 121 -11.37 -12.43 -3.07
N TRP A 122 -11.11 -11.88 -1.88
CA TRP A 122 -11.59 -12.41 -0.62
C TRP A 122 -13.10 -12.26 -0.68
N MET A 123 -13.81 -13.39 -0.71
CA MET A 123 -15.25 -13.41 -0.93
C MET A 123 -15.63 -12.76 -2.28
N PRO A 124 -15.21 -13.33 -3.42
CA PRO A 124 -15.29 -12.66 -4.73
C PRO A 124 -16.73 -12.50 -5.25
N GLN A 125 -17.68 -13.18 -4.61
CA GLN A 125 -19.11 -13.05 -4.89
C GLN A 125 -19.84 -12.19 -3.87
N SER A 126 -19.14 -11.74 -2.82
CA SER A 126 -19.71 -10.82 -1.84
C SER A 126 -19.73 -9.40 -2.39
N ARG A 127 -20.79 -8.65 -2.07
CA ARG A 127 -20.85 -7.21 -2.27
C ARG A 127 -20.86 -6.52 -0.92
N PHE A 128 -20.08 -5.45 -0.82
CA PHE A 128 -20.05 -4.57 0.34
C PHE A 128 -19.77 -3.14 -0.15
N ASP A 129 -20.59 -2.17 0.28
CA ASP A 129 -20.38 -0.74 -0.01
C ASP A 129 -19.93 -0.01 1.26
N HIS A 130 -18.65 0.42 1.27
CA HIS A 130 -18.07 1.20 2.38
C HIS A 130 -18.79 2.54 2.58
N ARG A 131 -19.36 3.15 1.52
CA ARG A 131 -20.02 4.46 1.60
C ARG A 131 -21.29 4.38 2.44
N THR A 132 -22.07 3.30 2.31
CA THR A 132 -23.26 3.07 3.14
C THR A 132 -22.91 2.88 4.62
N HIS A 133 -21.66 2.53 4.93
CA HIS A 133 -21.15 2.28 6.28
C HIS A 133 -20.22 3.39 6.79
N GLN A 134 -20.18 4.55 6.14
CA GLN A 134 -19.22 5.62 6.46
C GLN A 134 -19.36 6.21 7.88
N LEU A 135 -20.52 6.03 8.51
CA LEU A 135 -20.78 6.47 9.89
C LEU A 135 -20.33 5.42 10.94
N THR A 136 -19.89 4.24 10.50
CA THR A 136 -19.38 3.18 11.37
C THR A 136 -17.86 3.24 11.40
N GLU A 137 -17.28 3.12 12.60
CA GLU A 137 -15.82 3.08 12.74
C GLU A 137 -15.23 1.85 12.03
N CYS A 138 -14.13 2.02 11.30
CA CYS A 138 -13.49 0.93 10.54
C CYS A 138 -13.13 -0.28 11.42
N LYS A 139 -12.73 -0.02 12.68
CA LYS A 139 -12.32 -1.03 13.66
C LYS A 139 -13.45 -1.94 14.13
N THR A 140 -14.70 -1.55 13.93
CA THR A 140 -15.87 -2.38 14.24
C THR A 140 -15.93 -3.62 13.36
N CYS A 141 -15.42 -3.53 12.12
CA CYS A 141 -15.34 -4.67 11.20
C CYS A 141 -13.93 -5.22 11.07
N HIS A 142 -12.93 -4.35 10.94
CA HIS A 142 -11.55 -4.76 10.67
C HIS A 142 -10.69 -4.57 11.92
N ALA A 143 -10.17 -5.66 12.49
CA ALA A 143 -9.28 -5.63 13.66
C ALA A 143 -7.85 -5.15 13.31
N ALA A 144 -7.73 -4.08 12.53
CA ALA A 144 -6.48 -3.62 11.92
C ALA A 144 -5.46 -3.09 12.91
N GLU A 145 -5.88 -2.72 14.12
CA GLU A 145 -4.97 -2.30 15.21
C GLU A 145 -4.22 -3.48 15.84
N LYS A 146 -4.73 -4.71 15.67
CA LYS A 146 -4.11 -5.93 16.19
C LYS A 146 -3.10 -6.54 15.21
N SER A 147 -2.90 -5.92 14.05
CA SER A 147 -2.00 -6.40 13.01
C SER A 147 -0.99 -5.34 12.60
N SER A 148 0.26 -5.78 12.50
CA SER A 148 1.41 -5.02 12.02
C SER A 148 2.06 -5.66 10.79
N LYS A 149 1.44 -6.71 10.22
CA LYS A 149 2.00 -7.47 9.09
C LYS A 149 1.14 -7.29 7.86
N ALA A 150 1.76 -6.94 6.73
CA ALA A 150 1.09 -6.85 5.45
C ALA A 150 0.50 -8.20 4.97
N SER A 151 0.96 -9.33 5.53
CA SER A 151 0.44 -10.67 5.26
C SER A 151 -0.90 -10.97 5.95
N ASP A 152 -1.31 -10.20 6.94
CA ASP A 152 -2.52 -10.48 7.71
C ASP A 152 -3.76 -10.05 6.93
N VAL A 153 -4.66 -11.00 6.66
CA VAL A 153 -5.91 -10.73 5.96
C VAL A 153 -6.97 -10.36 6.99
N LEU A 154 -7.25 -9.07 7.09
CA LEU A 154 -8.17 -8.51 8.08
C LEU A 154 -9.63 -8.53 7.62
N MET A 155 -10.04 -9.54 6.84
CA MET A 155 -11.42 -9.64 6.36
C MET A 155 -12.35 -10.11 7.47
N PRO A 156 -13.43 -9.36 7.79
CA PRO A 156 -14.39 -9.77 8.82
C PRO A 156 -15.12 -11.04 8.41
N GLY A 157 -15.46 -11.85 9.42
CA GLY A 157 -16.41 -12.95 9.23
C GLY A 157 -17.86 -12.44 9.18
N ILE A 158 -18.76 -13.27 8.66
CA ILE A 158 -20.19 -12.95 8.51
C ILE A 158 -20.89 -12.59 9.84
N ALA A 159 -20.35 -13.03 10.98
CA ALA A 159 -20.91 -12.72 12.31
C ALA A 159 -21.01 -11.21 12.56
N ILE A 160 -19.96 -10.45 12.20
CA ILE A 160 -19.92 -8.99 12.35
C ILE A 160 -21.04 -8.33 11.54
N CYS A 161 -21.27 -8.81 10.31
CA CYS A 161 -22.35 -8.29 9.47
C CYS A 161 -23.71 -8.54 10.13
N ARG A 162 -23.89 -9.69 10.78
CA ARG A 162 -25.15 -10.12 11.41
C ARG A 162 -25.49 -9.38 12.71
N ASP A 163 -24.55 -8.63 13.27
CA ASP A 163 -24.82 -7.76 14.42
C ASP A 163 -25.76 -6.61 14.05
N CYS A 164 -25.61 -6.10 12.82
CA CYS A 164 -26.44 -5.03 12.26
C CYS A 164 -27.45 -5.52 11.20
N HIS A 165 -27.16 -6.61 10.50
CA HIS A 165 -28.04 -7.19 9.49
C HIS A 165 -28.80 -8.42 10.01
N ALA A 166 -30.13 -8.36 10.02
CA ALA A 166 -30.99 -9.47 10.43
C ALA A 166 -31.58 -10.19 9.22
N PRO A 167 -31.90 -11.50 9.33
CA PRO A 167 -32.75 -12.18 8.37
C PRO A 167 -34.10 -11.47 8.26
N SER A 168 -34.84 -11.72 7.18
CA SER A 168 -36.03 -10.99 6.69
C SER A 168 -37.19 -10.72 7.67
N SER A 169 -37.11 -11.17 8.92
CA SER A 169 -37.99 -10.73 10.02
C SER A 169 -37.40 -9.50 10.70
N PRO A 170 -38.12 -8.36 10.77
CA PRO A 170 -37.63 -7.15 11.41
C PRO A 170 -37.20 -7.43 12.86
N ALA A 171 -35.90 -7.36 13.11
CA ALA A 171 -35.38 -7.23 14.47
C ALA A 171 -35.22 -5.74 14.74
N ALA A 172 -35.66 -5.27 15.91
CA ALA A 172 -35.50 -3.87 16.29
C ALA A 172 -34.04 -3.43 16.11
N GLN A 173 -33.83 -2.28 15.46
CA GLN A 173 -32.51 -1.66 15.24
C GLN A 173 -31.55 -2.46 14.33
N ARG A 174 -32.06 -3.37 13.48
CA ARG A 174 -31.26 -4.08 12.48
C ARG A 174 -31.80 -3.91 11.08
N ALA A 175 -30.90 -3.80 10.11
CA ALA A 175 -31.23 -3.77 8.70
C ALA A 175 -31.72 -5.15 8.25
N SER A 176 -32.88 -5.21 7.60
CA SER A 176 -33.35 -6.45 6.98
C SER A 176 -32.42 -6.84 5.83
N SER A 177 -32.09 -8.12 5.74
CA SER A 177 -31.20 -8.68 4.73
C SER A 177 -31.63 -10.09 4.35
N ASP A 178 -31.25 -10.49 3.15
CA ASP A 178 -31.36 -11.84 2.63
C ASP A 178 -30.00 -12.32 2.09
N CYS A 179 -29.96 -13.54 1.55
CA CYS A 179 -28.75 -14.11 0.97
C CYS A 179 -28.20 -13.24 -0.18
N GLY A 180 -29.08 -12.61 -0.97
CA GLY A 180 -28.73 -11.78 -2.13
C GLY A 180 -28.17 -10.41 -1.78
N THR A 181 -28.41 -9.96 -0.56
CA THR A 181 -27.87 -8.70 -0.02
C THR A 181 -26.34 -8.74 0.01
N CYS A 182 -25.77 -9.89 0.39
CA CYS A 182 -24.33 -10.09 0.41
C CYS A 182 -23.84 -10.83 -0.84
N HIS A 183 -24.54 -11.89 -1.28
CA HIS A 183 -24.08 -12.73 -2.38
C HIS A 183 -24.66 -12.28 -3.72
N SER A 184 -23.77 -12.00 -4.67
CA SER A 184 -24.16 -11.83 -6.07
C SER A 184 -24.56 -13.17 -6.66
N PHE A 185 -25.81 -13.29 -7.08
CA PHE A 185 -26.29 -14.40 -7.88
C PHE A 185 -26.43 -13.95 -9.35
N HIS A 186 -26.21 -14.87 -10.30
CA HIS A 186 -26.26 -14.62 -11.75
C HIS A 186 -25.29 -13.54 -12.29
N THR A 187 -24.01 -13.59 -11.91
CA THR A 187 -22.99 -12.71 -12.50
C THR A 187 -22.73 -13.07 -13.98
N ALA A 188 -22.79 -12.08 -14.86
CA ALA A 188 -22.70 -12.19 -16.34
C ALA A 188 -21.45 -12.92 -16.88
N THR A 189 -20.43 -13.17 -16.06
CA THR A 189 -19.21 -13.89 -16.41
C THR A 189 -19.38 -15.41 -16.60
N LYS A 190 -20.60 -15.95 -16.47
CA LYS A 190 -20.94 -17.32 -16.88
C LYS A 190 -22.25 -17.37 -17.69
N ALA A 191 -22.19 -16.85 -18.92
CA ALA A 191 -23.17 -16.99 -20.02
C ALA A 191 -24.65 -16.59 -19.75
N PRO A 192 -25.39 -16.11 -20.76
CA PRO A 192 -26.76 -15.67 -20.57
C PRO A 192 -27.68 -16.88 -20.46
N LEU A 193 -28.43 -16.98 -19.35
CA LEU A 193 -29.62 -17.82 -19.33
C LEU A 193 -30.62 -17.19 -20.29
N ILE A 194 -30.72 -17.80 -21.46
CA ILE A 194 -31.73 -17.52 -22.49
C ILE A 194 -33.08 -17.50 -21.79
N ARG A 195 -33.76 -16.35 -21.86
CA ARG A 195 -35.13 -16.20 -21.40
C ARG A 195 -36.03 -16.93 -22.41
N ALA A 196 -36.38 -18.18 -22.12
CA ALA A 196 -37.51 -18.81 -22.80
C ALA A 196 -38.78 -18.08 -22.31
N LYS A 197 -39.37 -17.28 -23.19
CA LYS A 197 -40.72 -16.73 -23.01
C LYS A 197 -41.70 -17.70 -23.70
N PRO A 198 -42.86 -18.01 -23.11
CA PRO A 198 -43.93 -18.69 -23.83
C PRO A 198 -44.46 -17.82 -24.98
#